data_AF-A0A835YER4-F1
#
_entry.id   AF-A0A835YER4-F1
#
_cell.length_a   1.000
_cell.length_b   1.000
_cell.length_c   1.000
_cell.angle_alpha   90.00
_cell.angle_beta   90.00
_cell.angle_gamma   90.00
#
_symmetry.space_group_name_H-M   'P 1'
#
loop_
_entity.id
_entity.type
_entity.pdbx_description
1 polymer ?
#
loop_
_entity_poly.entity_id
_entity_poly.type
_entity_poly.pdbx_seq_one_letter_code
_entity_poly.pdbx_strand_id
1 'polypeptide(L)'
;MASVEMSAPAHTHCKLTLACSDGKRLSAHACALAAASPVLRETLALPLPQPGVLRLQDAGDDWAVALSLLLPKTYPLHLVTWDNVAPLLRLADKYDMAVVRGYAADFMARRSHELSLTQPLGSARNLLTAATLMASYCDARELRPYALALETALDAALSPLGSGSGGAAGAEGGAGAGSSAARAGPDKAAVRGLAQCLERLLRDPQYNACVSPAVQAKVSLALLAHVKAAARRLPSECDRCGRPGVRHTSRLYWCSACSDSFTAA
;
A
#
# COMPACT_ATOMS: atom_id res chain seq x y z
N MET A 1 67.47 -15.65 -14.62
CA MET A 1 66.30 -15.08 -13.91
C MET A 1 65.27 -14.75 -14.97
N ALA A 2 64.27 -15.62 -15.14
CA ALA A 2 63.24 -15.46 -16.16
C ALA A 2 62.19 -14.47 -15.64
N SER A 3 62.04 -13.36 -16.36
CA SER A 3 60.96 -12.39 -16.14
C SER A 3 59.64 -13.08 -16.43
N VAL A 4 58.86 -13.32 -15.39
CA VAL A 4 57.46 -13.73 -15.52
C VAL A 4 56.71 -12.48 -15.98
N GLU A 5 56.46 -12.38 -17.28
CA GLU A 5 55.44 -11.49 -17.82
C GLU A 5 54.09 -11.96 -17.28
N MET A 6 53.68 -11.37 -16.15
CA MET A 6 52.28 -11.31 -15.75
C MET A 6 51.54 -10.48 -16.80
N SER A 7 51.15 -11.15 -17.89
CA SER A 7 50.16 -10.63 -18.82
C SER A 7 48.87 -10.41 -18.02
N ALA A 8 48.64 -9.16 -17.62
CA ALA A 8 47.38 -8.74 -17.05
C ALA A 8 46.30 -8.99 -18.13
N PRO A 9 45.29 -9.84 -17.90
CA PRO A 9 44.26 -10.04 -18.89
C PRO A 9 43.55 -8.71 -19.09
N ALA A 10 43.59 -8.20 -20.32
CA ALA A 10 42.84 -7.03 -20.73
C ALA A 10 41.39 -7.20 -20.26
N HIS A 11 40.94 -6.38 -19.32
CA HIS A 11 39.58 -6.33 -18.81
C HIS A 11 38.64 -5.84 -19.91
N THR A 12 38.39 -6.70 -20.91
CA THR A 12 37.26 -6.58 -21.82
C THR A 12 36.03 -6.81 -20.96
N HIS A 13 35.50 -5.71 -20.43
CA HIS A 13 34.24 -5.60 -19.69
C HIS A 13 33.26 -6.71 -20.08
N CYS A 14 33.17 -7.78 -19.28
CA CYS A 14 32.47 -9.02 -19.61
C CYS A 14 31.02 -8.74 -20.00
N LYS A 15 30.80 -8.58 -21.31
CA LYS A 15 29.52 -8.33 -21.92
C LYS A 15 28.77 -9.65 -21.92
N LEU A 16 27.64 -9.67 -21.25
CA LEU A 16 26.76 -10.81 -21.10
C LEU A 16 25.48 -10.55 -21.91
N THR A 17 25.01 -11.58 -22.61
CA THR A 17 23.69 -11.56 -23.24
C THR A 17 22.68 -12.22 -22.32
N LEU A 18 21.65 -11.48 -21.93
CA LEU A 18 20.49 -11.99 -21.21
C LEU A 18 19.48 -12.50 -22.24
N ALA A 19 19.19 -13.80 -22.23
CA ALA A 19 18.18 -14.42 -23.08
C ALA A 19 16.90 -14.63 -22.28
N CYS A 20 15.90 -13.79 -22.52
CA CYS A 20 14.62 -13.76 -21.80
C CYS A 20 13.64 -14.81 -22.34
N SER A 21 12.58 -15.09 -21.58
CA SER A 21 11.60 -16.15 -21.94
C SER A 21 10.75 -15.82 -23.15
N ASP A 22 10.58 -14.54 -23.46
CA ASP A 22 9.91 -14.01 -24.65
C ASP A 22 10.82 -13.98 -25.89
N GLY A 23 12.02 -14.53 -25.80
CA GLY A 23 13.02 -14.57 -26.88
C GLY A 23 13.82 -13.27 -27.05
N LYS A 24 13.53 -12.22 -26.26
CA LYS A 24 14.33 -10.99 -26.30
C LYS A 24 15.74 -11.25 -25.80
N ARG A 25 16.69 -10.52 -26.38
CA ARG A 25 18.11 -10.56 -26.02
C ARG A 25 18.59 -9.20 -25.60
N LEU A 26 19.00 -9.08 -24.34
CA LEU A 26 19.50 -7.82 -23.78
C LEU A 26 20.98 -7.94 -23.49
N SER A 27 21.71 -6.84 -23.66
CA SER A 27 23.13 -6.78 -23.35
C SER A 27 23.36 -6.11 -22.01
N ALA A 28 24.14 -6.73 -21.13
CA ALA A 28 24.49 -6.18 -19.83
C ALA A 28 25.96 -6.49 -19.49
N HIS A 29 26.50 -5.80 -18.49
CA HIS A 29 27.82 -6.12 -17.95
C HIS A 29 27.67 -7.09 -16.78
N ALA A 30 28.37 -8.21 -16.82
CA ALA A 30 28.31 -9.23 -15.77
C ALA A 30 28.68 -8.66 -14.39
N CYS A 31 29.66 -7.76 -14.32
CA CYS A 31 30.05 -7.10 -13.07
C CYS A 31 28.95 -6.20 -12.50
N ALA A 32 28.22 -5.47 -13.34
CA ALA A 32 27.11 -4.62 -12.89
C ALA A 32 25.95 -5.46 -12.33
N LEU A 33 25.62 -6.57 -13.01
CA LEU A 33 24.61 -7.52 -12.54
C LEU A 33 25.01 -8.17 -11.21
N ALA A 34 26.25 -8.64 -11.10
CA ALA A 34 26.78 -9.26 -9.89
C ALA A 34 26.88 -8.27 -8.71
N ALA A 35 27.14 -6.98 -8.99
CA ALA A 35 27.14 -5.95 -7.96
C ALA A 35 25.71 -5.62 -7.49
N ALA A 36 24.73 -5.61 -8.40
CA ALA A 36 23.35 -5.22 -8.11
C ALA A 36 22.50 -6.33 -7.49
N SER A 37 22.88 -7.60 -7.68
CA SER A 37 22.10 -8.76 -7.28
C SER A 37 23.02 -9.86 -6.72
N PRO A 38 22.87 -10.22 -5.43
CA PRO A 38 23.55 -11.37 -4.84
C PRO A 38 23.23 -12.68 -5.58
N VAL A 39 21.97 -12.87 -5.98
CA VAL A 39 21.51 -14.05 -6.71
C VAL A 39 22.21 -14.19 -8.07
N LEU A 40 22.30 -13.08 -8.82
CA LEU A 40 23.00 -13.08 -10.11
C LEU A 40 24.50 -13.25 -9.92
N ARG A 41 25.09 -12.69 -8.87
CA ARG A 41 26.51 -12.89 -8.55
C ARG A 41 26.84 -14.36 -8.36
N GLU A 42 26.02 -15.07 -7.59
CA GLU A 42 26.19 -16.52 -7.38
C GLU A 42 25.94 -17.30 -8.67
N THR A 43 24.91 -16.95 -9.42
CA THR A 43 24.60 -17.59 -10.71
C THR A 43 25.73 -17.42 -11.72
N LEU A 44 26.33 -16.23 -11.79
CA LEU A 44 27.44 -15.91 -12.69
C LEU A 44 28.79 -16.48 -12.23
N ALA A 45 28.90 -16.93 -10.97
CA ALA A 45 30.07 -17.66 -10.49
C ALA A 45 30.10 -19.11 -10.99
N LEU A 46 28.96 -19.64 -11.46
CA LEU A 46 28.85 -20.98 -12.03
C LEU A 46 29.11 -20.99 -13.55
N PRO A 47 29.58 -22.11 -14.12
CA PRO A 47 29.72 -22.24 -15.56
C PRO A 47 28.36 -22.10 -16.26
N LEU A 48 28.25 -21.15 -17.17
CA LEU A 48 27.02 -20.95 -17.95
C LEU A 48 26.87 -22.08 -18.98
N PRO A 49 25.63 -22.58 -19.23
CA PRO A 49 25.38 -23.60 -20.25
C PRO A 49 25.83 -23.18 -21.65
N GLN A 50 25.79 -21.88 -21.93
CA GLN A 50 26.30 -21.28 -23.15
C GLN A 50 27.23 -20.12 -22.78
N PRO A 51 28.49 -20.09 -23.27
CA PRO A 51 29.42 -19.01 -22.97
C PRO A 51 28.84 -17.64 -23.29
N GLY A 52 28.86 -16.74 -22.30
CA GLY A 52 28.39 -15.36 -22.44
C GLY A 52 26.87 -15.17 -22.53
N VAL A 53 26.07 -16.22 -22.31
CA VAL A 53 24.60 -16.14 -22.34
C VAL A 53 23.99 -16.61 -21.03
N LEU A 54 23.27 -15.73 -20.35
CA LEU A 54 22.46 -16.05 -19.16
C LEU A 54 20.99 -16.16 -19.57
N ARG A 55 20.40 -17.34 -19.38
CA ARG A 55 18.98 -17.59 -19.68
C ARG A 55 18.12 -17.18 -18.50
N LEU A 56 17.07 -16.40 -18.77
CA LEU A 56 16.15 -15.84 -17.79
C LEU A 56 14.74 -16.32 -18.11
N GLN A 57 13.93 -16.50 -17.06
CA GLN A 57 12.55 -16.99 -17.21
C GLN A 57 11.53 -15.85 -17.33
N ASP A 58 11.97 -14.61 -17.14
CA ASP A 58 11.12 -13.43 -17.09
C ASP A 58 11.13 -12.69 -18.44
N ALA A 59 10.12 -11.84 -18.65
CA ALA A 59 9.96 -11.08 -19.89
C ALA A 59 11.11 -10.09 -20.09
N GLY A 60 11.49 -9.86 -21.35
CA GLY A 60 12.57 -8.94 -21.69
C GLY A 60 12.24 -7.49 -21.38
N ASP A 61 10.97 -7.08 -21.40
CA ASP A 61 10.60 -5.69 -21.11
C ASP A 61 10.85 -5.33 -19.64
N ASP A 62 10.52 -6.22 -18.72
CA ASP A 62 10.77 -6.02 -17.29
C ASP A 62 12.27 -5.94 -17.00
N TRP A 63 13.06 -6.81 -17.65
CA TRP A 63 14.51 -6.79 -17.57
C TRP A 63 15.13 -5.55 -18.19
N ALA A 64 14.60 -5.05 -19.32
CA ALA A 64 15.10 -3.83 -19.94
C ALA A 64 14.96 -2.64 -18.99
N VAL A 65 13.80 -2.51 -18.34
CA VAL A 65 13.56 -1.47 -17.31
C VAL A 65 14.51 -1.65 -16.12
N ALA A 66 14.63 -2.87 -15.59
CA ALA A 66 15.52 -3.14 -14.46
C ALA A 66 16.98 -2.80 -14.79
N LEU A 67 17.49 -3.21 -15.96
CA LEU A 67 18.84 -2.88 -16.41
C LEU A 67 19.05 -1.37 -16.52
N SER A 68 18.08 -0.64 -17.07
CA SER A 68 18.15 0.82 -17.15
C SER A 68 18.19 1.48 -15.77
N LEU A 69 17.47 0.95 -14.76
CA LEU A 69 17.49 1.45 -13.39
C LEU A 69 18.81 1.18 -12.65
N LEU A 70 19.53 0.12 -13.03
CA LEU A 70 20.85 -0.22 -12.47
C LEU A 70 21.98 0.67 -13.02
N LEU A 71 21.75 1.42 -14.09
CA LEU A 71 22.78 2.29 -14.67
C LEU A 71 22.89 3.60 -13.88
N PRO A 72 24.09 3.98 -13.41
CA PRO A 72 24.28 5.10 -12.48
C PRO A 72 24.10 6.50 -13.10
N LYS A 73 23.72 6.63 -14.37
CA LYS A 73 23.84 7.90 -15.11
C LYS A 73 22.65 8.85 -14.96
N THR A 74 21.49 8.36 -14.56
CA THR A 74 20.27 9.17 -14.43
C THR A 74 19.34 8.52 -13.43
N TYR A 75 18.67 9.29 -12.57
CA TYR A 75 17.59 8.80 -11.71
C TYR A 75 16.31 8.62 -12.57
N PRO A 76 16.06 7.44 -13.17
CA PRO A 76 15.17 7.34 -14.31
C PRO A 76 13.77 6.89 -13.84
N LEU A 77 13.19 7.63 -12.89
CA LEU A 77 11.90 7.29 -12.28
C LEU A 77 10.75 7.23 -13.30
N HIS A 78 10.90 7.88 -14.46
CA HIS A 78 9.94 7.85 -15.57
C HIS A 78 9.84 6.48 -16.26
N LEU A 79 10.83 5.60 -16.08
CA LEU A 79 10.79 4.22 -16.62
C LEU A 79 9.89 3.31 -15.79
N VAL A 80 9.69 3.63 -14.51
CA VAL A 80 8.72 2.96 -13.66
C VAL A 80 7.35 3.55 -13.99
N THR A 81 6.37 2.69 -14.21
CA THR A 81 4.99 3.04 -14.54
C THR A 81 4.04 2.18 -13.71
N TRP A 82 2.77 2.56 -13.66
CA TRP A 82 1.76 1.77 -12.94
C TRP A 82 1.55 0.38 -13.57
N ASP A 83 1.86 0.21 -14.86
CA ASP A 83 1.67 -1.06 -15.57
C ASP A 83 2.83 -2.03 -15.33
N ASN A 84 4.04 -1.51 -15.09
CA ASN A 84 5.24 -2.34 -14.88
C ASN A 84 5.71 -2.44 -13.43
N VAL A 85 5.17 -1.64 -12.48
CA VAL A 85 5.68 -1.65 -11.09
C VAL A 85 5.51 -3.01 -10.40
N ALA A 86 4.40 -3.71 -10.64
CA ALA A 86 4.15 -5.02 -10.05
C ALA A 86 5.08 -6.13 -10.60
N PRO A 87 5.23 -6.33 -11.92
CA PRO A 87 6.23 -7.27 -12.43
C PRO A 87 7.67 -6.86 -12.07
N LEU A 88 7.97 -5.57 -12.03
CA LEU A 88 9.30 -5.08 -11.65
C LEU A 88 9.63 -5.38 -10.19
N LEU A 89 8.69 -5.24 -9.26
CA LEU A 89 8.88 -5.64 -7.85
C LEU A 89 9.08 -7.15 -7.72
N ARG A 90 8.30 -7.96 -8.44
CA ARG A 90 8.48 -9.43 -8.47
C ARG A 90 9.84 -9.83 -9.00
N LEU A 91 10.30 -9.17 -10.06
CA LEU A 91 11.62 -9.37 -10.63
C LEU A 91 12.70 -8.98 -9.62
N ALA A 92 12.55 -7.82 -8.98
CA ALA A 92 13.51 -7.33 -8.00
C ALA A 92 13.58 -8.21 -6.75
N ASP A 93 12.46 -8.79 -6.33
CA ASP A 93 12.42 -9.76 -5.25
C ASP A 93 13.11 -11.08 -5.64
N LYS A 94 12.74 -11.65 -6.79
CA LYS A 94 13.31 -12.91 -7.33
C LYS A 94 14.83 -12.88 -7.46
N TYR A 95 15.39 -11.74 -7.87
CA TYR A 95 16.83 -11.56 -8.05
C TYR A 95 17.48 -10.74 -6.93
N ASP A 96 16.76 -10.44 -5.84
CA ASP A 96 17.26 -9.65 -4.72
C ASP A 96 17.94 -8.32 -5.11
N MET A 97 17.29 -7.54 -5.99
CA MET A 97 17.77 -6.26 -6.48
C MET A 97 17.22 -5.10 -5.65
N ALA A 98 17.88 -4.80 -4.53
CA ALA A 98 17.46 -3.73 -3.61
C ALA A 98 17.28 -2.36 -4.29
N VAL A 99 18.17 -2.02 -5.24
CA VAL A 99 18.09 -0.75 -6.00
C VAL A 99 16.78 -0.64 -6.78
N VAL A 100 16.38 -1.71 -7.46
CA VAL A 100 15.14 -1.73 -8.25
C VAL A 100 13.91 -1.64 -7.35
N ARG A 101 13.91 -2.34 -6.19
CA ARG A 101 12.86 -2.20 -5.17
C ARG A 101 12.76 -0.75 -4.67
N GLY A 102 13.90 -0.09 -4.44
CA GLY A 102 13.95 1.31 -4.03
C GLY A 102 13.30 2.27 -5.02
N TYR A 103 13.59 2.12 -6.32
CA TYR A 103 12.95 2.93 -7.36
C TYR A 103 11.44 2.69 -7.45
N ALA A 104 10.99 1.44 -7.37
CA ALA A 104 9.57 1.10 -7.38
C ALA A 104 8.83 1.64 -6.15
N ALA A 105 9.45 1.56 -4.97
CA ALA A 105 8.90 2.11 -3.73
C ALA A 105 8.82 3.65 -3.76
N ASP A 106 9.87 4.33 -4.20
CA ASP A 106 9.88 5.79 -4.34
C ASP A 106 8.83 6.28 -5.35
N PHE A 107 8.69 5.58 -6.48
CA PHE A 107 7.65 5.84 -7.47
C PHE A 107 6.24 5.83 -6.86
N MET A 108 5.91 4.76 -6.13
CA MET A 108 4.58 4.62 -5.51
C MET A 108 4.37 5.66 -4.41
N ALA A 109 5.39 5.93 -3.59
CA ALA A 109 5.29 6.90 -2.50
C ALA A 109 5.03 8.34 -3.03
N ARG A 110 5.74 8.77 -4.07
CA ARG A 110 5.56 10.09 -4.70
C ARG A 110 4.20 10.26 -5.35
N ARG A 111 3.64 9.16 -5.87
CA ARG A 111 2.33 9.14 -6.55
C ARG A 111 1.22 8.56 -5.68
N SER A 112 1.39 8.58 -4.36
CA SER A 112 0.37 8.12 -3.41
C SER A 112 -0.96 8.85 -3.56
N HIS A 113 -0.95 10.10 -4.04
CA HIS A 113 -2.15 10.89 -4.33
C HIS A 113 -2.93 10.42 -5.59
N GLU A 114 -2.30 9.66 -6.49
CA GLU A 114 -2.97 9.06 -7.66
C GLU A 114 -3.67 7.73 -7.32
N LEU A 115 -3.37 7.17 -6.14
CA LEU A 115 -3.96 5.91 -5.68
C LEU A 115 -5.42 6.12 -5.28
N SER A 116 -6.28 5.19 -5.68
CA SER A 116 -7.70 5.24 -5.33
C SER A 116 -8.25 3.84 -5.06
N LEU A 117 -9.20 3.74 -4.13
CA LEU A 117 -9.97 2.53 -3.87
C LEU A 117 -10.95 2.20 -5.01
N THR A 118 -11.23 3.15 -5.91
CA THR A 118 -12.18 2.95 -7.02
C THR A 118 -11.56 2.25 -8.23
N GLN A 119 -10.23 2.11 -8.26
CA GLN A 119 -9.53 1.42 -9.33
C GLN A 119 -9.74 -0.10 -9.24
N PRO A 120 -9.70 -0.86 -10.35
CA PRO A 120 -9.82 -2.31 -10.31
C PRO A 120 -8.69 -2.95 -9.51
N LEU A 121 -8.96 -4.04 -8.78
CA LEU A 121 -7.97 -4.72 -7.93
C LEU A 121 -6.74 -5.22 -8.70
N GLY A 122 -6.91 -5.60 -9.97
CA GLY A 122 -5.78 -5.97 -10.84
C GLY A 122 -4.83 -4.83 -11.19
N SER A 123 -5.20 -3.57 -10.95
CA SER A 123 -4.33 -2.41 -11.21
C SER A 123 -3.47 -2.08 -9.99
N ALA A 124 -2.19 -1.79 -10.22
CA ALA A 124 -1.31 -1.25 -9.17
C ALA A 124 -1.71 0.16 -8.69
N ARG A 125 -2.64 0.84 -9.39
CA ARG A 125 -3.25 2.10 -8.91
C ARG A 125 -4.31 1.90 -7.83
N ASN A 126 -4.80 0.66 -7.65
CA ASN A 126 -5.67 0.37 -6.53
C ASN A 126 -4.88 0.47 -5.24
N LEU A 127 -5.36 1.29 -4.30
CA LEU A 127 -4.67 1.57 -3.05
C LEU A 127 -4.41 0.32 -2.19
N LEU A 128 -5.31 -0.68 -2.21
CA LEU A 128 -5.13 -1.94 -1.48
C LEU A 128 -4.06 -2.82 -2.14
N THR A 129 -4.07 -2.88 -3.48
CA THR A 129 -3.05 -3.59 -4.26
C THR A 129 -1.68 -2.94 -4.08
N ALA A 130 -1.59 -1.61 -4.14
CA ALA A 130 -0.35 -0.87 -3.91
C ALA A 130 0.19 -1.10 -2.49
N ALA A 131 -0.67 -1.02 -1.47
CA ALA A 131 -0.29 -1.32 -0.09
C ALA A 131 0.18 -2.78 0.08
N THR A 132 -0.45 -3.70 -0.64
CA THR A 132 -0.07 -5.12 -0.66
C THR A 132 1.31 -5.30 -1.29
N LEU A 133 1.56 -4.70 -2.46
CA LEU A 133 2.86 -4.74 -3.13
C LEU A 133 3.97 -4.20 -2.23
N MET A 134 3.75 -3.07 -1.55
CA MET A 134 4.71 -2.50 -0.61
C MET A 134 4.96 -3.42 0.60
N ALA A 135 3.91 -3.98 1.20
CA ALA A 135 4.06 -4.87 2.34
C ALA A 135 4.78 -6.19 1.97
N SER A 136 4.54 -6.72 0.77
CA SER A 136 5.12 -7.99 0.32
C SER A 136 6.56 -7.86 -0.15
N TYR A 137 6.91 -6.79 -0.85
CA TYR A 137 8.20 -6.67 -1.53
C TYR A 137 9.14 -5.62 -0.91
N CYS A 138 8.65 -4.76 -0.03
CA CYS A 138 9.43 -3.63 0.51
C CYS A 138 9.58 -3.64 2.03
N ASP A 139 9.68 -4.83 2.65
CA ASP A 139 9.88 -4.99 4.11
C ASP A 139 11.30 -4.60 4.59
N ALA A 140 12.21 -4.28 3.67
CA ALA A 140 13.54 -3.80 4.03
C ALA A 140 13.46 -2.50 4.83
N ARG A 141 14.23 -2.42 5.94
CA ARG A 141 14.27 -1.25 6.84
C ARG A 141 14.51 0.07 6.11
N GLU A 142 15.31 0.04 5.04
CA GLU A 142 15.64 1.19 4.20
C GLU A 142 14.44 1.74 3.42
N LEU A 143 13.46 0.89 3.12
CA LEU A 143 12.26 1.25 2.35
C LEU A 143 11.08 1.67 3.23
N ARG A 144 11.24 1.63 4.56
CA ARG A 144 10.21 1.99 5.53
C ARG A 144 9.62 3.40 5.34
N PRO A 145 10.40 4.45 4.99
CA PRO A 145 9.81 5.78 4.74
C PRO A 145 8.79 5.77 3.59
N TYR A 146 9.05 4.98 2.54
CA TYR A 146 8.13 4.84 1.41
C TYR A 146 6.87 4.05 1.79
N ALA A 147 7.05 2.98 2.57
CA ALA A 147 5.92 2.20 3.09
C ALA A 147 5.00 3.07 3.95
N LEU A 148 5.56 3.90 4.84
CA LEU A 148 4.80 4.81 5.70
C LEU A 148 3.97 5.83 4.90
N ALA A 149 4.46 6.29 3.75
CA ALA A 149 3.71 7.20 2.88
C ALA A 149 2.44 6.53 2.33
N LEU A 150 2.54 5.27 1.92
CA LEU A 150 1.37 4.50 1.47
C LEU A 150 0.44 4.13 2.62
N GLU A 151 0.97 3.79 3.79
CA GLU A 151 0.16 3.53 4.98
C GLU A 151 -0.65 4.77 5.38
N THR A 152 -0.01 5.94 5.41
CA THR A 152 -0.69 7.22 5.65
C THR A 152 -1.80 7.48 4.62
N ALA A 153 -1.54 7.18 3.33
CA ALA A 153 -2.55 7.33 2.28
C ALA A 153 -3.73 6.36 2.46
N LEU A 154 -3.46 5.11 2.84
CA LEU A 154 -4.48 4.11 3.16
C LEU A 154 -5.32 4.53 4.37
N ASP A 155 -4.67 4.96 5.45
CA ASP A 155 -5.35 5.44 6.65
C ASP A 155 -6.18 6.68 6.36
N ALA A 156 -5.69 7.60 5.54
CA ALA A 156 -6.45 8.76 5.09
C ALA A 156 -7.70 8.35 4.27
N ALA A 157 -7.57 7.38 3.36
CA ALA A 157 -8.68 6.87 2.57
C ALA A 157 -9.73 6.12 3.42
N LEU A 158 -9.30 5.47 4.50
CA LEU A 158 -10.17 4.78 5.45
C LEU A 158 -10.69 5.68 6.58
N SER A 159 -10.09 6.85 6.80
CA SER A 159 -10.45 7.79 7.87
C SER A 159 -11.94 8.19 7.91
N PRO A 160 -12.68 8.30 6.78
CA PRO A 160 -14.13 8.60 6.84
C PRO A 160 -14.94 7.54 7.60
N LEU A 161 -14.43 6.31 7.70
CA LEU A 161 -15.02 5.23 8.50
C LEU A 161 -14.77 5.42 10.00
N GLY A 162 -13.58 5.88 10.38
CA GLY A 162 -13.17 6.05 11.77
C GLY A 162 -13.64 7.35 12.41
N SER A 163 -13.73 8.44 11.64
CA SER A 163 -14.14 9.77 12.10
C SER A 163 -15.66 9.88 12.27
N GLY A 164 -16.23 8.99 13.08
CA GLY A 164 -17.56 9.17 13.65
C GLY A 164 -17.53 10.36 14.61
N SER A 165 -17.63 11.58 14.07
CA SER A 165 -17.99 12.84 14.76
C SER A 165 -18.67 12.62 16.11
N GLY A 166 -17.86 12.62 17.17
CA GLY A 166 -18.26 12.51 18.58
C GLY A 166 -17.86 13.78 19.34
N GLY A 167 -17.74 14.91 18.66
CA GLY A 167 -17.25 16.18 19.21
C GLY A 167 -18.33 17.25 19.23
N ALA A 168 -19.34 17.07 20.09
CA ALA A 168 -20.21 18.14 20.57
C ALA A 168 -20.73 17.78 21.97
N ALA A 169 -19.81 17.59 22.92
CA ALA A 169 -20.15 17.56 24.34
C ALA A 169 -18.93 18.04 25.13
N GLY A 170 -19.00 19.26 25.68
CA GLY A 170 -18.07 19.74 26.71
C GLY A 170 -17.06 20.79 26.26
N ALA A 171 -17.53 21.99 25.94
CA ALA A 171 -16.76 23.22 26.12
C ALA A 171 -17.75 24.34 26.49
N GLU A 172 -18.33 24.21 27.69
CA GLU A 172 -18.97 25.32 28.37
C GLU A 172 -17.87 26.17 29.01
N GLY A 173 -17.82 27.46 28.66
CA GLY A 173 -16.98 28.44 29.35
C GLY A 173 -16.12 29.30 28.42
N GLY A 174 -16.75 30.16 27.62
CA GLY A 174 -16.01 31.18 26.85
C GLY A 174 -16.91 32.03 25.97
N ALA A 175 -17.46 33.09 26.54
CA ALA A 175 -18.23 34.10 25.81
C ALA A 175 -17.30 34.85 24.84
N GLY A 176 -17.34 34.47 23.56
CA GLY A 176 -16.65 35.16 22.46
C GLY A 176 -17.56 35.17 21.25
N ALA A 177 -18.13 36.33 20.95
CA ALA A 177 -19.05 36.53 19.84
C ALA A 177 -18.31 36.51 18.49
N GLY A 178 -18.88 35.80 17.52
CA GLY A 178 -18.63 36.04 16.10
C GLY A 178 -17.82 34.97 15.37
N SER A 179 -18.50 33.91 14.91
CA SER A 179 -18.57 33.51 13.49
C SER A 179 -19.03 32.04 13.41
N SER A 180 -20.33 31.86 13.21
CA SER A 180 -21.00 30.57 13.08
C SER A 180 -20.80 29.98 11.67
N ALA A 181 -19.58 29.56 11.36
CA ALA A 181 -19.38 28.65 10.23
C ALA A 181 -19.94 27.28 10.63
N ALA A 182 -21.07 26.91 10.03
CA ALA A 182 -21.74 25.64 10.22
C ALA A 182 -20.74 24.47 10.14
N ARG A 183 -20.49 23.81 11.28
CA ARG A 183 -19.77 22.54 11.33
C ARG A 183 -20.61 21.49 10.61
N ALA A 184 -20.43 21.39 9.30
CA ALA A 184 -20.97 20.31 8.49
C ALA A 184 -20.52 18.99 9.13
N GLY A 185 -21.48 18.19 9.60
CA GLY A 185 -21.19 16.84 10.05
C GLY A 185 -20.49 16.04 8.95
N PRO A 186 -19.77 14.96 9.29
CA PRO A 186 -19.13 14.09 8.31
C PRO A 186 -20.18 13.68 7.27
N ASP A 187 -19.84 13.90 6.01
CA ASP A 187 -20.74 13.71 4.89
C ASP A 187 -21.21 12.25 4.87
N LYS A 188 -22.47 12.02 5.28
CA LYS A 188 -23.08 10.69 5.28
C LYS A 188 -23.02 10.06 3.89
N ALA A 189 -23.01 10.87 2.83
CA ALA A 189 -22.86 10.39 1.46
C ALA A 189 -21.46 9.83 1.21
N ALA A 190 -20.39 10.50 1.69
CA ALA A 190 -19.02 10.02 1.57
C ALA A 190 -18.80 8.68 2.28
N VAL A 191 -19.33 8.53 3.51
CA VAL A 191 -19.25 7.27 4.26
C VAL A 191 -19.98 6.14 3.53
N ARG A 192 -21.20 6.42 3.03
CA ARG A 192 -21.98 5.43 2.27
C ARG A 192 -21.28 5.04 0.97
N GLY A 193 -20.72 6.00 0.25
CA GLY A 193 -19.97 5.75 -0.99
C GLY A 193 -18.74 4.89 -0.75
N LEU A 194 -17.98 5.15 0.33
CA LEU A 194 -16.84 4.34 0.72
C LEU A 194 -17.25 2.92 1.12
N ALA A 195 -18.32 2.76 1.90
CA ALA A 195 -18.86 1.45 2.28
C ALA A 195 -19.28 0.64 1.05
N GLN A 196 -19.99 1.24 0.09
CA GLN A 196 -20.34 0.60 -1.18
C GLN A 196 -19.12 0.26 -2.03
N CYS A 197 -18.07 1.09 -1.99
CA CYS A 197 -16.82 0.81 -2.67
C CYS A 197 -16.12 -0.41 -2.07
N LEU A 198 -15.98 -0.47 -0.74
CA LEU A 198 -15.38 -1.60 -0.04
C LEU A 198 -16.19 -2.88 -0.22
N GLU A 199 -17.52 -2.80 -0.17
CA GLU A 199 -18.39 -3.95 -0.43
C GLU A 199 -18.17 -4.53 -1.83
N ARG A 200 -18.04 -3.68 -2.86
CA ARG A 200 -17.73 -4.14 -4.22
C ARG A 200 -16.35 -4.81 -4.28
N LEU A 201 -15.33 -4.24 -3.65
CA LEU A 201 -13.98 -4.81 -3.61
C LEU A 201 -13.96 -6.16 -2.87
N LEU A 202 -14.66 -6.28 -1.75
CA LEU A 202 -14.73 -7.52 -0.95
C LEU A 202 -15.51 -8.64 -1.65
N ARG A 203 -16.44 -8.29 -2.55
CA ARG A 203 -17.18 -9.26 -3.37
C ARG A 203 -16.40 -9.72 -4.60
N ASP A 204 -15.30 -9.05 -4.96
CA ASP A 204 -14.48 -9.45 -6.08
C ASP A 204 -13.79 -10.80 -5.77
N PRO A 205 -13.93 -11.84 -6.62
CA PRO A 205 -13.32 -13.14 -6.39
C PRO A 205 -11.79 -13.09 -6.28
N GLN A 206 -11.16 -12.06 -6.84
CA GLN A 206 -9.71 -11.87 -6.80
C GLN A 206 -9.22 -11.19 -5.52
N TYR A 207 -10.10 -10.71 -4.65
CA TYR A 207 -9.72 -9.97 -3.44
C TYR A 207 -8.71 -10.73 -2.57
N ASN A 208 -8.99 -12.00 -2.28
CA ASN A 208 -8.10 -12.83 -1.46
C ASN A 208 -6.78 -13.19 -2.16
N ALA A 209 -6.74 -13.13 -3.49
CA ALA A 209 -5.54 -13.41 -4.27
C ALA A 209 -4.65 -12.15 -4.44
N CYS A 210 -5.25 -10.97 -4.52
CA CYS A 210 -4.55 -9.72 -4.82
C CYS A 210 -4.18 -8.91 -3.58
N VAL A 211 -4.93 -9.03 -2.48
CA VAL A 211 -4.72 -8.23 -1.27
C VAL A 211 -4.10 -9.09 -0.17
N SER A 212 -2.98 -8.65 0.42
CA SER A 212 -2.30 -9.45 1.45
C SER A 212 -3.11 -9.50 2.75
N PRO A 213 -2.98 -10.58 3.54
CA PRO A 213 -3.67 -10.72 4.82
C PRO A 213 -3.47 -9.53 5.77
N ALA A 214 -2.27 -8.91 5.75
CA ALA A 214 -1.97 -7.73 6.55
C ALA A 214 -2.85 -6.52 6.16
N VAL A 215 -3.03 -6.28 4.87
CA VAL A 215 -3.89 -5.19 4.37
C VAL A 215 -5.36 -5.51 4.61
N GLN A 216 -5.77 -6.77 4.42
CA GLN A 216 -7.14 -7.23 4.72
C GLN A 216 -7.49 -7.01 6.21
N ALA A 217 -6.57 -7.31 7.12
CA ALA A 217 -6.74 -7.07 8.55
C ALA A 217 -6.91 -5.59 8.87
N LYS A 218 -6.11 -4.70 8.24
CA LYS A 218 -6.26 -3.24 8.40
C LYS A 218 -7.64 -2.75 7.94
N VAL A 219 -8.10 -3.17 6.77
CA VAL A 219 -9.45 -2.82 6.26
C VAL A 219 -10.54 -3.32 7.21
N SER A 220 -10.42 -4.56 7.69
CA SER A 220 -11.38 -5.17 8.62
C SER A 220 -11.43 -4.43 9.96
N LEU A 221 -10.28 -4.01 10.49
CA LEU A 221 -10.21 -3.21 11.72
C LEU A 221 -10.84 -1.83 11.55
N ALA A 222 -10.61 -1.17 10.40
CA ALA A 222 -11.24 0.12 10.09
C ALA A 222 -12.78 0.00 9.99
N LEU A 223 -13.28 -1.06 9.36
CA LEU A 223 -14.71 -1.36 9.30
C LEU A 223 -15.30 -1.65 10.69
N LEU A 224 -14.60 -2.45 11.51
CA LEU A 224 -15.04 -2.75 12.87
C LEU A 224 -15.07 -1.49 13.74
N ALA A 225 -14.09 -0.61 13.61
CA ALA A 225 -14.06 0.69 14.30
C ALA A 225 -15.28 1.54 13.90
N HIS A 226 -15.66 1.55 12.63
CA HIS A 226 -16.85 2.24 12.14
C HIS A 226 -18.15 1.66 12.74
N VAL A 227 -18.32 0.34 12.72
CA VAL A 227 -19.49 -0.33 13.30
C VAL A 227 -19.62 -0.02 14.79
N LYS A 228 -18.50 -0.04 15.54
CA LYS A 228 -18.47 0.33 16.96
C LYS A 228 -18.87 1.81 17.16
N ALA A 229 -18.38 2.72 16.32
CA ALA A 229 -18.74 4.12 16.37
C ALA A 229 -20.23 4.35 16.05
N ALA A 230 -20.78 3.63 15.08
CA ALA A 230 -22.20 3.67 14.72
C ALA A 230 -23.08 3.09 15.85
N ALA A 231 -22.69 1.96 16.45
CA ALA A 231 -23.42 1.35 17.55
C ALA A 231 -23.52 2.27 18.77
N ARG A 232 -22.47 3.04 19.08
CA ARG A 232 -22.49 4.05 20.17
C ARG A 232 -23.48 5.21 19.93
N ARG A 233 -23.89 5.41 18.67
CA ARG A 233 -24.87 6.45 18.27
C ARG A 233 -26.29 5.93 18.23
N LEU A 234 -26.50 4.62 18.23
CA LEU A 234 -27.84 4.08 18.42
C LEU A 234 -28.32 4.56 19.79
N PRO A 235 -29.54 5.14 19.86
CA PRO A 235 -30.12 5.50 21.13
C PRO A 235 -30.16 4.21 21.98
N SER A 236 -29.55 4.25 23.16
CA SER A 236 -29.69 3.15 24.11
C SER A 236 -31.18 3.02 24.40
N GLU A 237 -31.71 1.81 24.18
CA GLU A 237 -33.09 1.48 24.53
C GLU A 237 -33.27 1.69 26.03
N CYS A 238 -34.43 2.21 26.43
CA CYS A 238 -34.77 2.32 27.83
C CYS A 238 -34.94 0.90 28.40
N ASP A 239 -34.13 0.54 29.40
CA ASP A 239 -34.12 -0.79 30.04
C ASP A 239 -35.50 -1.25 30.54
N ARG A 240 -36.44 -0.32 30.75
CA ARG A 240 -37.77 -0.61 31.29
C ARG A 240 -38.85 -0.83 30.25
N CYS A 241 -38.77 -0.22 29.07
CA CYS A 241 -39.85 -0.25 28.09
C CYS A 241 -39.41 -0.57 26.65
N GLY A 242 -38.11 -0.78 26.42
CA GLY A 242 -37.56 -1.08 25.09
C GLY A 242 -37.70 0.05 24.07
N ARG A 243 -38.18 1.24 24.48
CA ARG A 243 -38.30 2.40 23.58
C ARG A 243 -36.99 3.18 23.52
N PRO A 244 -36.63 3.77 22.36
CA PRO A 244 -35.43 4.59 22.23
C PRO A 244 -35.46 5.76 23.22
N GLY A 245 -34.54 5.78 24.17
CA GLY A 245 -34.47 6.81 25.20
C GLY A 245 -33.87 8.11 24.67
N VAL A 246 -34.49 9.25 24.98
CA VAL A 246 -33.90 10.56 24.74
C VAL A 246 -32.83 10.78 25.82
N ARG A 247 -31.59 11.07 25.41
CA ARG A 247 -30.49 11.35 26.35
C ARG A 247 -30.75 12.67 27.09
N HIS A 248 -31.31 12.60 28.30
CA HIS A 248 -31.19 13.68 29.27
C HIS A 248 -29.83 13.58 29.98
N THR A 249 -29.18 14.72 30.14
CA THR A 249 -27.76 14.95 30.47
C THR A 249 -27.28 14.42 31.82
N SER A 250 -28.02 13.60 32.55
CA SER A 250 -27.56 13.07 33.84
C SER A 250 -28.16 11.69 34.19
N ARG A 251 -27.34 10.67 33.93
CA ARG A 251 -27.22 9.36 34.61
C ARG A 251 -28.41 8.41 34.75
N LEU A 252 -29.63 8.73 34.33
CA LEU A 252 -30.70 7.74 34.26
C LEU A 252 -31.47 7.87 32.94
N TYR A 253 -31.50 6.80 32.14
CA TYR A 253 -32.25 6.72 30.88
C TYR A 253 -33.74 6.55 31.15
N TRP A 254 -34.43 7.63 31.48
CA TRP A 254 -35.89 7.62 31.60
C TRP A 254 -36.50 7.97 30.24
N CYS A 255 -37.27 7.03 29.69
CA CYS A 255 -38.22 7.35 28.62
C CYS A 255 -39.35 8.18 29.23
N SER A 256 -39.85 9.20 28.53
CA SER A 256 -41.00 10.02 28.98
C SER A 256 -42.23 9.16 29.30
N ALA A 257 -42.40 8.02 28.64
CA ALA A 257 -43.47 7.07 28.94
C ALA A 257 -43.33 6.38 30.31
N CYS A 258 -42.13 6.34 30.90
CA CYS A 258 -41.88 5.76 32.22
C CYS A 258 -41.81 6.81 33.34
N SER A 259 -41.65 8.10 33.03
CA SER A 259 -41.70 9.17 34.03
C SER A 259 -43.11 9.37 34.57
N ASP A 260 -44.13 9.22 33.72
CA ASP A 260 -45.53 9.47 34.11
C ASP A 260 -46.08 8.40 35.08
N SER A 261 -45.46 7.24 35.16
CA SER A 261 -45.85 6.17 36.09
C SER A 261 -45.30 6.37 37.50
N PHE A 262 -44.36 7.30 37.71
CA PHE A 262 -43.66 7.47 38.98
C PHE A 262 -44.19 8.66 39.82
N THR A 263 -44.97 9.56 39.21
CA THR A 263 -45.61 10.69 39.89
C THR A 263 -47.01 10.38 40.43
N ALA A 264 -47.52 9.15 40.24
CA ALA A 264 -48.87 8.73 40.64
C ALA A 264 -48.93 7.88 41.93
N ALA A 265 -47.85 7.83 42.72
CA ALA A 265 -47.79 7.18 44.04
C ALA A 265 -47.29 8.17 45.09
#